data_AF-A0A914TZ68-F1
#
_entry.id   AF-A0A914TZ68-F1
#
_cell.length_a   1.000
_cell.length_b   1.000
_cell.length_c   1.000
_cell.angle_alpha   90.00
_cell.angle_beta   90.00
_cell.angle_gamma   90.00
#
_symmetry.space_group_name_H-M   'P 1'
#
loop_
_entity.id
_entity.type
_entity.pdbx_description
1 polymer ?
#
loop_
_entity_poly.entity_id
_entity_poly.type
_entity_poly.pdbx_seq_one_letter_code
_entity_poly.pdbx_strand_id
1 'polypeptide(L)'
;MSPLPLTAAAEPSPTDRSEPPPSNVAPSAPGVVIFPNATNPLSNNTVSQTNPPPKDIPLAPKGSGPLGLTSATKVWIVRWHGFLMLVAWFGMIAIGIFSARYLKPGTPKTKIGGVHLWFHIHRGLNFTAVMIIIVSTILIFIAKDLTWTGPVLGAEPSYNWNPGAIHTVFGIVAILLALMQPLGALARCGPDHPRRPLFNWGHRTLGLIGIIFAFIAAFIAINKFHLWSNSDTPTILAIIYLISAIVLIIALEIFTFSRLRNRRKVALSNRLDTGMELQRPSKYSEDGFDQSHEIHREGESKDKLVNINGFLIFSVTSIAFVVLLTLYLF
;
A
#
# COMPACT_ATOMS: atom_id res chain seq x y z
N MET A 1 9.98 -63.00 57.45
CA MET A 1 11.26 -63.61 57.86
C MET A 1 12.20 -63.51 56.67
N SER A 2 13.23 -62.66 56.75
CA SER A 2 14.41 -62.77 55.88
C SER A 2 15.04 -64.15 56.07
N PRO A 3 15.74 -64.69 55.07
CA PRO A 3 17.17 -64.37 54.99
C PRO A 3 17.75 -64.30 53.56
N LEU A 4 18.77 -63.46 53.41
CA LEU A 4 19.88 -63.67 52.46
C LEU A 4 20.87 -64.68 53.08
N PRO A 5 21.68 -65.37 52.26
CA PRO A 5 23.12 -65.12 52.41
C PRO A 5 23.93 -65.08 51.11
N LEU A 6 25.07 -64.38 51.24
CA LEU A 6 26.20 -64.20 50.32
C LEU A 6 26.94 -65.49 49.92
N THR A 7 27.62 -65.48 48.76
CA THR A 7 29.11 -65.62 48.55
C THR A 7 29.41 -65.75 47.04
N ALA A 8 30.20 -64.86 46.40
CA ALA A 8 31.67 -64.90 46.19
C ALA A 8 32.15 -66.18 45.47
N ALA A 9 32.99 -66.22 44.42
CA ALA A 9 33.80 -65.27 43.67
C ALA A 9 34.31 -65.97 42.36
N ALA A 10 34.62 -65.24 41.30
CA ALA A 10 35.70 -65.56 40.34
C ALA A 10 35.92 -64.38 39.37
N GLU A 11 37.19 -64.00 39.22
CA GLU A 11 37.76 -62.85 38.52
C GLU A 11 38.09 -63.14 37.02
N PRO A 12 38.62 -62.18 36.22
CA PRO A 12 38.25 -61.93 34.82
C PRO A 12 39.29 -62.33 33.75
N SER A 13 38.93 -62.20 32.47
CA SER A 13 39.88 -61.89 31.37
C SER A 13 39.20 -61.30 30.11
N PRO A 14 39.90 -60.49 29.27
CA PRO A 14 39.30 -59.40 28.49
C PRO A 14 39.39 -59.53 26.95
N THR A 15 38.86 -58.50 26.27
CA THR A 15 39.03 -58.09 24.84
C THR A 15 38.27 -58.95 23.80
N ASP A 16 37.69 -58.43 22.70
CA ASP A 16 37.96 -57.24 21.91
C ASP A 16 36.74 -56.92 20.98
N ARG A 17 36.63 -55.65 20.54
CA ARG A 17 35.88 -55.08 19.39
C ARG A 17 34.34 -55.13 19.34
N SER A 18 33.74 -53.94 19.50
CA SER A 18 32.42 -53.59 18.96
C SER A 18 32.57 -52.64 17.75
N GLU A 19 32.03 -53.05 16.61
CA GLU A 19 31.85 -52.22 15.41
C GLU A 19 30.59 -51.34 15.53
N PRO A 20 30.59 -50.08 15.04
CA PRO A 20 29.37 -49.29 14.83
C PRO A 20 28.80 -49.42 13.39
N PRO A 21 27.46 -49.32 13.20
CA PRO A 21 26.81 -49.47 11.90
C PRO A 21 26.90 -48.20 11.01
N PRO A 22 26.57 -48.31 9.70
CA PRO A 22 27.10 -47.43 8.66
C PRO A 22 26.35 -46.11 8.45
N SER A 23 27.08 -45.15 7.87
CA SER A 23 26.67 -43.80 7.49
C SER A 23 25.76 -43.79 6.25
N ASN A 24 24.58 -43.18 6.39
CA ASN A 24 23.73 -42.80 5.26
C ASN A 24 24.24 -41.50 4.65
N VAL A 25 24.71 -41.59 3.40
CA VAL A 25 25.03 -40.46 2.52
C VAL A 25 23.72 -39.92 1.93
N ALA A 26 23.47 -38.62 2.10
CA ALA A 26 22.44 -37.87 1.36
C ALA A 26 23.11 -36.75 0.53
N PRO A 27 22.60 -36.46 -0.68
CA PRO A 27 23.32 -35.68 -1.69
C PRO A 27 23.29 -34.16 -1.46
N SER A 28 24.34 -33.52 -1.98
CA SER A 28 24.68 -32.10 -1.98
C SER A 28 23.59 -31.17 -2.51
N ALA A 29 23.27 -30.11 -1.76
CA ALA A 29 22.57 -28.92 -2.23
C ALA A 29 23.59 -27.81 -2.61
N PRO A 30 23.33 -27.01 -3.67
CA PRO A 30 24.31 -26.07 -4.20
C PRO A 30 24.36 -24.74 -3.44
N GLY A 31 25.60 -24.29 -3.14
CA GLY A 31 25.98 -22.88 -3.21
C GLY A 31 25.64 -21.98 -2.01
N VAL A 32 26.09 -22.32 -0.80
CA VAL A 32 26.24 -21.32 0.28
C VAL A 32 27.69 -20.82 0.27
N VAL A 33 27.90 -19.57 -0.14
CA VAL A 33 29.19 -18.89 0.01
C VAL A 33 29.35 -18.51 1.48
N ILE A 34 30.17 -19.28 2.21
CA ILE A 34 30.61 -18.97 3.57
C ILE A 34 31.81 -18.02 3.48
N PHE A 35 31.70 -16.83 4.09
CA PHE A 35 32.83 -15.90 4.21
C PHE A 35 33.82 -16.39 5.28
N PRO A 36 35.15 -16.41 5.02
CA PRO A 36 36.12 -16.76 6.03
C PRO A 36 36.37 -15.61 7.01
N ASN A 37 36.39 -16.00 8.29
CA ASN A 37 36.78 -15.24 9.47
C ASN A 37 38.25 -14.79 9.35
N ALA A 38 38.54 -13.51 9.54
CA ALA A 38 39.89 -12.97 9.44
C ALA A 38 40.66 -13.19 10.76
N THR A 39 41.60 -14.14 10.76
CA THR A 39 42.67 -14.24 11.74
C THR A 39 43.91 -13.49 11.25
N ASN A 40 44.49 -12.67 12.13
CA ASN A 40 45.77 -11.98 11.94
C ASN A 40 46.90 -12.96 11.58
N PRO A 41 47.91 -12.48 10.83
CA PRO A 41 49.27 -12.70 11.31
C PRO A 41 50.20 -11.48 11.16
N LEU A 42 50.93 -11.25 12.25
CA LEU A 42 52.37 -10.99 12.37
C LEU A 42 53.09 -9.98 11.44
N SER A 43 53.73 -9.05 12.17
CA SER A 43 54.80 -8.12 11.85
C SER A 43 55.93 -8.66 10.96
N ASN A 44 56.43 -7.81 10.05
CA ASN A 44 57.87 -7.60 9.83
C ASN A 44 58.20 -6.30 9.06
N ASN A 45 59.01 -5.47 9.72
CA ASN A 45 60.18 -4.67 9.29
C ASN A 45 60.17 -3.84 7.98
N THR A 46 60.24 -2.51 8.18
CA THR A 46 61.21 -1.50 7.69
C THR A 46 61.79 -1.59 6.27
N VAL A 47 61.63 -0.54 5.44
CA VAL A 47 62.72 0.31 4.86
C VAL A 47 62.18 1.34 3.84
N SER A 48 62.71 2.57 3.97
CA SER A 48 62.86 3.70 3.02
C SER A 48 61.67 4.48 2.44
N GLN A 49 61.61 5.74 2.88
CA GLN A 49 61.08 6.88 2.12
C GLN A 49 62.00 7.21 0.94
N THR A 50 61.45 7.58 -0.23
CA THR A 50 61.81 8.80 -0.99
C THR A 50 60.96 8.93 -2.27
N ASN A 51 60.55 10.19 -2.53
CA ASN A 51 59.88 10.77 -3.71
C ASN A 51 58.32 10.76 -3.74
N PRO A 52 57.67 11.93 -3.92
CA PRO A 52 56.22 12.01 -4.07
C PRO A 52 55.80 12.00 -5.55
N PRO A 53 54.76 11.24 -5.91
CA PRO A 53 53.93 11.61 -7.05
C PRO A 53 52.42 11.37 -6.79
N PRO A 54 51.55 11.80 -7.72
CA PRO A 54 51.06 13.14 -7.99
C PRO A 54 49.78 13.45 -7.21
N LYS A 55 49.27 14.70 -7.30
CA LYS A 55 48.00 15.14 -6.69
C LYS A 55 46.87 14.14 -6.97
N ASP A 56 46.43 13.45 -5.93
CA ASP A 56 45.26 12.60 -5.94
C ASP A 56 44.04 13.43 -6.38
N ILE A 57 43.64 13.28 -7.63
CA ILE A 57 42.24 13.51 -8.02
C ILE A 57 41.48 12.49 -7.18
N PRO A 58 40.54 12.87 -6.30
CA PRO A 58 39.79 11.89 -5.54
C PRO A 58 39.13 10.93 -6.55
N LEU A 59 39.59 9.67 -6.60
CA LEU A 59 38.91 8.65 -7.39
C LEU A 59 37.46 8.66 -6.90
N ALA A 60 36.54 8.98 -7.82
CA ALA A 60 35.12 8.95 -7.52
C ALA A 60 34.80 7.63 -6.81
N PRO A 61 34.03 7.64 -5.71
CA PRO A 61 33.82 6.46 -4.89
C PRO A 61 33.32 5.32 -5.77
N LYS A 62 34.14 4.27 -5.91
CA LYS A 62 33.81 3.11 -6.73
C LYS A 62 32.56 2.46 -6.14
N GLY A 63 31.50 2.34 -6.92
CA GLY A 63 30.22 1.84 -6.41
C GLY A 63 30.32 0.44 -5.84
N SER A 64 29.51 0.16 -4.82
CA SER A 64 29.49 -1.12 -4.12
C SER A 64 28.35 -1.98 -4.68
N GLY A 65 28.68 -3.07 -5.38
CA GLY A 65 27.71 -4.06 -5.86
C GLY A 65 27.68 -4.26 -7.38
N PRO A 66 26.86 -5.21 -7.87
CA PRO A 66 26.85 -5.64 -9.28
C PRO A 66 26.57 -4.52 -10.28
N LEU A 67 25.77 -3.51 -9.91
CA LEU A 67 25.42 -2.38 -10.78
C LEU A 67 26.42 -1.21 -10.68
N GLY A 68 27.47 -1.31 -9.85
CA GLY A 68 28.47 -0.25 -9.72
C GLY A 68 27.95 1.08 -9.17
N LEU A 69 26.79 1.08 -8.50
CA LEU A 69 26.20 2.27 -7.87
C LEU A 69 26.85 2.55 -6.52
N THR A 70 27.11 3.83 -6.24
CA THR A 70 27.61 4.26 -4.92
C THR A 70 26.52 4.11 -3.85
N SER A 71 26.91 3.93 -2.59
CA SER A 71 25.96 3.88 -1.47
C SER A 71 25.11 5.15 -1.37
N ALA A 72 25.69 6.32 -1.63
CA ALA A 72 24.97 7.60 -1.66
C ALA A 72 23.89 7.61 -2.75
N THR A 73 24.23 7.15 -3.97
CA THR A 73 23.28 7.02 -5.08
C THR A 73 22.14 6.06 -4.73
N LYS A 74 22.43 4.92 -4.10
CA LYS A 74 21.40 3.95 -3.67
C LYS A 74 20.42 4.58 -2.67
N VAL A 75 20.93 5.30 -1.66
CA VAL A 75 20.08 6.00 -0.68
C VAL A 75 19.19 7.04 -1.36
N TRP A 76 19.73 7.80 -2.31
CA TRP A 76 18.96 8.75 -3.12
C TRP A 76 17.82 8.09 -3.91
N ILE A 77 18.10 6.96 -4.57
CA ILE A 77 17.08 6.20 -5.32
C ILE A 77 15.99 5.66 -4.37
N VAL A 78 16.36 5.18 -3.17
CA VAL A 78 15.39 4.73 -2.16
C VAL A 78 14.46 5.87 -1.71
N ARG A 79 14.99 7.09 -1.53
CA ARG A 79 14.16 8.27 -1.20
C ARG A 79 13.18 8.59 -2.33
N TRP A 80 13.63 8.57 -3.58
CA TRP A 80 12.76 8.77 -4.75
C TRP A 80 11.68 7.69 -4.88
N HIS A 81 12.02 6.42 -4.61
CA HIS A 81 11.03 5.35 -4.54
C HIS A 81 9.92 5.70 -3.52
N GLY A 82 10.32 6.05 -2.29
CA GLY A 82 9.39 6.46 -1.23
C GLY A 82 8.50 7.63 -1.65
N PHE A 83 9.11 8.70 -2.18
CA PHE A 83 8.38 9.88 -2.67
C PHE A 83 7.34 9.54 -3.75
N LEU A 84 7.76 8.80 -4.79
CA LEU A 84 6.87 8.41 -5.88
C LEU A 84 5.73 7.50 -5.39
N MET A 85 6.00 6.60 -4.44
CA MET A 85 4.96 5.78 -3.81
C MET A 85 3.96 6.64 -3.02
N LEU A 86 4.43 7.67 -2.31
CA LEU A 86 3.54 8.59 -1.58
C LEU A 86 2.61 9.36 -2.52
N VAL A 87 3.17 9.93 -3.60
CA VAL A 87 2.40 10.65 -4.63
C VAL A 87 1.36 9.73 -5.26
N ALA A 88 1.77 8.52 -5.67
CA ALA A 88 0.88 7.60 -6.36
C ALA A 88 -0.25 7.07 -5.46
N TRP A 89 0.06 6.60 -4.24
CA TRP A 89 -0.92 5.97 -3.36
C TRP A 89 -1.78 6.97 -2.60
N PHE A 90 -1.16 7.94 -1.93
CA PHE A 90 -1.87 8.88 -1.03
C PHE A 90 -2.32 10.16 -1.71
N GLY A 91 -1.74 10.51 -2.86
CA GLY A 91 -2.27 11.55 -3.73
C GLY A 91 -3.24 10.96 -4.75
N MET A 92 -2.69 10.32 -5.78
CA MET A 92 -3.43 10.05 -7.01
C MET A 92 -4.49 8.95 -6.86
N ILE A 93 -4.13 7.77 -6.33
CA ILE A 93 -5.08 6.66 -6.12
C ILE A 93 -6.15 7.05 -5.11
N ALA A 94 -5.76 7.62 -3.97
CA ALA A 94 -6.70 8.08 -2.95
C ALA A 94 -7.73 9.06 -3.51
N ILE A 95 -7.29 10.13 -4.19
CA ILE A 95 -8.17 11.11 -4.85
C ILE A 95 -9.01 10.43 -5.94
N GLY A 96 -8.42 9.54 -6.72
CA GLY A 96 -9.11 8.76 -7.74
C GLY A 96 -10.26 7.93 -7.16
N ILE A 97 -10.05 7.22 -6.05
CA ILE A 97 -11.10 6.46 -5.34
C ILE A 97 -12.19 7.41 -4.82
N PHE A 98 -11.80 8.51 -4.18
CA PHE A 98 -12.74 9.51 -3.64
C PHE A 98 -13.62 10.12 -4.75
N SER A 99 -13.03 10.42 -5.91
CA SER A 99 -13.76 10.96 -7.06
C SER A 99 -14.88 10.02 -7.54
N ALA A 100 -14.62 8.71 -7.62
CA ALA A 100 -15.61 7.73 -8.05
C ALA A 100 -16.75 7.55 -7.04
N ARG A 101 -16.51 7.85 -5.76
CA ARG A 101 -17.51 7.75 -4.70
C ARG A 101 -18.38 9.00 -4.62
N TYR A 102 -17.78 10.19 -4.59
CA TYR A 102 -18.49 11.44 -4.27
C TYR A 102 -18.76 12.34 -5.47
N LEU A 103 -17.95 12.32 -6.54
CA LEU A 103 -18.28 13.08 -7.77
C LEU A 103 -19.28 12.34 -8.67
N LYS A 104 -19.39 11.01 -8.56
CA LYS A 104 -20.33 10.23 -9.36
C LYS A 104 -21.80 10.65 -9.17
N PRO A 105 -22.31 10.88 -7.94
CA PRO A 105 -23.65 11.42 -7.74
C PRO A 105 -23.77 12.92 -8.05
N GLY A 106 -22.66 13.66 -7.96
CA GLY A 106 -22.63 15.13 -8.04
C GLY A 106 -22.45 15.72 -9.43
N THR A 107 -21.90 14.95 -10.38
CA THR A 107 -21.57 15.46 -11.71
C THR A 107 -22.81 15.57 -12.60
N PRO A 108 -22.94 16.67 -13.37
CA PRO A 108 -24.03 16.81 -14.33
C PRO A 108 -24.05 15.62 -15.31
N LYS A 109 -25.24 15.28 -15.82
CA LYS A 109 -25.41 14.20 -16.81
C LYS A 109 -24.64 14.45 -18.12
N THR A 110 -24.07 15.65 -18.27
CA THR A 110 -23.16 16.03 -19.34
C THR A 110 -21.97 15.08 -19.40
N LYS A 111 -21.81 14.47 -20.57
CA LYS A 111 -20.72 13.57 -20.90
C LYS A 111 -19.70 14.34 -21.74
N ILE A 112 -18.44 14.35 -21.34
CA ILE A 112 -17.35 14.90 -22.15
C ILE A 112 -16.78 13.74 -22.95
N GLY A 113 -16.90 13.78 -24.29
CA GLY A 113 -16.49 12.66 -25.15
C GLY A 113 -17.24 11.36 -24.85
N GLY A 114 -18.54 11.43 -24.53
CA GLY A 114 -19.38 10.25 -24.28
C GLY A 114 -19.19 9.59 -22.89
N VAL A 115 -18.35 10.15 -22.03
CA VAL A 115 -18.03 9.61 -20.70
C VAL A 115 -18.22 10.67 -19.61
N HIS A 116 -18.64 10.25 -18.40
CA HIS A 116 -18.86 11.17 -17.28
C HIS A 116 -17.54 11.72 -16.72
N LEU A 117 -17.54 12.98 -16.30
CA LEU A 117 -16.35 13.67 -15.77
C LEU A 117 -15.67 12.92 -14.61
N TRP A 118 -16.45 12.42 -13.64
CA TRP A 118 -15.92 11.65 -12.52
C TRP A 118 -15.11 10.43 -12.98
N PHE A 119 -15.51 9.81 -14.09
CA PHE A 119 -14.83 8.62 -14.61
C PHE A 119 -13.54 8.99 -15.34
N HIS A 120 -13.49 10.15 -15.99
CA HIS A 120 -12.23 10.68 -16.54
C HIS A 120 -11.23 10.98 -15.44
N ILE A 121 -11.66 11.65 -14.36
CA ILE A 121 -10.81 11.94 -13.20
C ILE A 121 -10.32 10.64 -12.56
N HIS A 122 -11.24 9.72 -12.26
CA HIS A 122 -10.91 8.43 -11.67
C HIS A 122 -9.92 7.63 -12.52
N ARG A 123 -10.19 7.47 -13.82
CA ARG A 123 -9.33 6.72 -14.74
C ARG A 123 -7.99 7.41 -14.94
N GLY A 124 -7.98 8.72 -15.18
CA GLY A 124 -6.76 9.49 -15.42
C GLY A 124 -5.81 9.44 -14.24
N LEU A 125 -6.30 9.71 -13.03
CA LEU A 125 -5.48 9.66 -11.82
C LEU A 125 -4.94 8.25 -11.54
N ASN A 126 -5.80 7.22 -11.57
CA ASN A 126 -5.35 5.85 -11.27
C ASN A 126 -4.41 5.30 -12.34
N PHE A 127 -4.64 5.58 -13.62
CA PHE A 127 -3.75 5.11 -14.69
C PHE A 127 -2.36 5.74 -14.56
N THR A 128 -2.29 7.06 -14.37
CA THR A 128 -1.01 7.75 -14.17
C THR A 128 -0.32 7.28 -12.88
N ALA A 129 -1.07 7.04 -11.80
CA ALA A 129 -0.52 6.49 -10.57
C ALA A 129 0.11 5.11 -10.77
N VAL A 130 -0.54 4.23 -11.53
CA VAL A 130 0.03 2.91 -11.85
C VAL A 130 1.33 3.03 -12.63
N MET A 131 1.44 3.97 -13.58
CA MET A 131 2.69 4.22 -14.29
C MET A 131 3.81 4.69 -13.34
N ILE A 132 3.48 5.58 -12.40
CA ILE A 132 4.44 6.04 -11.37
C ILE A 132 4.84 4.88 -10.45
N ILE A 133 3.90 4.01 -10.06
CA ILE A 133 4.19 2.81 -9.26
C ILE A 133 5.17 1.91 -9.99
N ILE A 134 4.97 1.63 -11.28
CA ILE A 134 5.89 0.81 -12.08
C ILE A 134 7.30 1.41 -12.08
N VAL A 135 7.42 2.71 -12.37
CA VAL A 135 8.72 3.40 -12.36
C VAL A 135 9.37 3.33 -10.98
N SER A 136 8.62 3.63 -9.92
CA SER A 136 9.09 3.58 -8.55
C SER A 136 9.52 2.17 -8.12
N THR A 137 8.81 1.14 -8.57
CA THR A 137 9.16 -0.26 -8.34
C THR A 137 10.48 -0.62 -9.03
N ILE A 138 10.69 -0.19 -10.28
CA ILE A 138 11.96 -0.39 -10.99
C ILE A 138 13.12 0.29 -10.23
N LEU A 139 12.91 1.52 -9.75
CA LEU A 139 13.92 2.26 -8.98
C LEU A 139 14.34 1.50 -7.72
N ILE A 140 13.41 0.96 -6.94
CA ILE A 140 13.80 0.22 -5.72
C ILE A 140 14.53 -1.07 -6.05
N PHE A 141 14.17 -1.79 -7.11
CA PHE A 141 14.94 -2.94 -7.56
C PHE A 141 16.37 -2.56 -7.96
N ILE A 142 16.56 -1.45 -8.70
CA ILE A 142 17.89 -0.94 -9.03
C ILE A 142 18.69 -0.59 -7.76
N ALA A 143 18.08 0.10 -6.80
CA ALA A 143 18.74 0.45 -5.54
C ALA A 143 19.14 -0.78 -4.69
N LYS A 144 18.47 -1.91 -4.90
CA LYS A 144 18.72 -3.20 -4.24
C LYS A 144 19.47 -4.19 -5.13
N ASP A 145 20.18 -3.72 -6.17
CA ASP A 145 20.97 -4.55 -7.09
C ASP A 145 20.16 -5.71 -7.71
N LEU A 146 18.88 -5.47 -7.98
CA LEU A 146 17.92 -6.44 -8.52
C LEU A 146 17.72 -7.69 -7.63
N THR A 147 18.05 -7.58 -6.34
CA THR A 147 17.87 -8.67 -5.38
C THR A 147 16.50 -8.61 -4.71
N TRP A 148 15.95 -9.79 -4.41
CA TRP A 148 14.74 -9.92 -3.62
C TRP A 148 15.03 -9.70 -2.13
N THR A 149 14.42 -8.68 -1.54
CA THR A 149 14.57 -8.33 -0.12
C THR A 149 13.39 -8.77 0.76
N GLY A 150 12.47 -9.56 0.21
CA GLY A 150 11.34 -10.11 0.94
C GLY A 150 11.65 -11.45 1.60
N PRO A 151 10.64 -12.09 2.21
CA PRO A 151 10.78 -13.41 2.82
C PRO A 151 11.22 -14.46 1.79
N VAL A 152 12.00 -15.44 2.25
CA VAL A 152 12.50 -16.57 1.47
C VAL A 152 12.15 -17.87 2.20
N LEU A 153 11.73 -18.88 1.43
CA LEU A 153 11.41 -20.20 1.97
C LEU A 153 12.66 -20.85 2.59
N GLY A 154 12.54 -21.35 3.81
CA GLY A 154 13.65 -21.98 4.54
C GLY A 154 14.62 -21.01 5.23
N ALA A 155 14.43 -19.70 5.09
CA ALA A 155 15.20 -18.72 5.86
C ALA A 155 14.71 -18.63 7.31
N GLU A 156 15.61 -18.23 8.21
CA GLU A 156 15.32 -18.03 9.63
C GLU A 156 14.16 -17.04 9.86
N PRO A 157 13.32 -17.25 10.88
CA PRO A 157 12.21 -16.33 11.19
C PRO A 157 12.67 -14.88 11.36
N SER A 158 13.84 -14.64 11.96
CA SER A 158 14.39 -13.30 12.14
C SER A 158 14.62 -12.56 10.80
N TYR A 159 14.97 -13.28 9.74
CA TYR A 159 15.07 -12.74 8.39
C TYR A 159 13.68 -12.50 7.79
N ASN A 160 12.80 -13.49 7.82
CA ASN A 160 11.49 -13.40 7.17
C ASN A 160 10.53 -12.39 7.81
N TRP A 161 10.67 -12.12 9.11
CA TRP A 161 9.81 -11.22 9.87
C TRP A 161 10.46 -9.87 10.17
N ASN A 162 11.60 -9.56 9.55
CA ASN A 162 12.18 -8.22 9.68
C ASN A 162 11.29 -7.16 8.99
N PRO A 163 11.30 -5.89 9.44
CA PRO A 163 10.45 -4.85 8.87
C PRO A 163 10.58 -4.65 7.36
N GLY A 164 11.79 -4.77 6.80
CA GLY A 164 12.03 -4.67 5.36
C GLY A 164 11.40 -5.81 4.57
N ALA A 165 11.46 -7.04 5.08
CA ALA A 165 10.82 -8.19 4.46
C ALA A 165 9.29 -8.04 4.47
N ILE A 166 8.71 -7.64 5.61
CA ILE A 166 7.26 -7.40 5.74
C ILE A 166 6.82 -6.26 4.82
N HIS A 167 7.55 -5.13 4.79
CA HIS A 167 7.29 -4.03 3.86
C HIS A 167 7.27 -4.51 2.41
N THR A 168 8.24 -5.35 2.02
CA THR A 168 8.34 -5.89 0.66
C THR A 168 7.11 -6.72 0.29
N VAL A 169 6.59 -7.56 1.18
CA VAL A 169 5.39 -8.37 0.93
C VAL A 169 4.14 -7.50 0.78
N PHE A 170 3.88 -6.60 1.73
CA PHE A 170 2.71 -5.72 1.63
C PHE A 170 2.80 -4.80 0.41
N GLY A 171 3.99 -4.29 0.12
CA GLY A 171 4.25 -3.46 -1.05
C GLY A 171 4.01 -4.20 -2.36
N ILE A 172 4.57 -5.41 -2.55
CA ILE A 172 4.39 -6.14 -3.80
C ILE A 172 2.95 -6.59 -4.00
N VAL A 173 2.25 -7.01 -2.94
CA VAL A 173 0.82 -7.37 -3.04
C VAL A 173 -0.01 -6.14 -3.41
N ALA A 174 0.26 -4.97 -2.81
CA ALA A 174 -0.40 -3.73 -3.20
C ALA A 174 -0.14 -3.37 -4.67
N ILE A 175 1.10 -3.49 -5.15
CA ILE A 175 1.49 -3.24 -6.54
C ILE A 175 0.75 -4.20 -7.49
N LEU A 176 0.73 -5.50 -7.20
CA LEU A 176 0.03 -6.48 -8.02
C LEU A 176 -1.47 -6.19 -8.11
N LEU A 177 -2.10 -5.87 -6.97
CA LEU A 177 -3.51 -5.48 -6.93
C LEU A 177 -3.78 -4.19 -7.72
N ALA A 178 -2.86 -3.21 -7.69
CA ALA A 178 -2.97 -1.99 -8.48
C ALA A 178 -2.86 -2.26 -9.99
N LEU A 179 -1.92 -3.12 -10.41
CA LEU A 179 -1.75 -3.52 -11.81
C LEU A 179 -2.93 -4.34 -12.34
N MET A 180 -3.55 -5.16 -11.49
CA MET A 180 -4.76 -5.90 -11.84
C MET A 180 -5.97 -4.98 -12.09
N GLN A 181 -6.04 -3.78 -11.51
CA GLN A 181 -7.19 -2.88 -11.69
C GLN A 181 -7.42 -2.47 -13.16
N PRO A 182 -6.45 -1.86 -13.88
CA PRO A 182 -6.65 -1.50 -15.27
C PRO A 182 -6.82 -2.72 -16.18
N LEU A 183 -6.10 -3.82 -15.94
CA LEU A 183 -6.25 -5.07 -16.71
C LEU A 183 -7.67 -5.65 -16.56
N GLY A 184 -8.18 -5.72 -15.33
CA GLY A 184 -9.55 -6.14 -15.06
C GLY A 184 -10.58 -5.17 -15.65
N ALA A 185 -10.28 -3.87 -15.69
CA ALA A 185 -11.14 -2.86 -16.30
C ALA A 185 -11.24 -3.00 -17.83
N LEU A 186 -10.30 -3.64 -18.51
CA LEU A 186 -10.42 -3.98 -19.94
C LEU A 186 -11.49 -5.05 -20.18
N ALA A 187 -11.68 -5.98 -19.24
CA ALA A 187 -12.73 -6.99 -19.27
C ALA A 187 -14.09 -6.46 -18.76
N ARG A 188 -14.22 -5.15 -18.54
CA ARG A 188 -15.43 -4.54 -17.98
C ARG A 188 -16.59 -4.61 -18.99
N CYS A 189 -17.67 -5.26 -18.58
CA CYS A 189 -18.92 -5.30 -19.33
C CYS A 189 -19.64 -3.93 -19.38
N GLY A 190 -20.58 -3.80 -20.33
CA GLY A 190 -21.40 -2.59 -20.53
C GLY A 190 -22.15 -2.11 -19.27
N PRO A 191 -22.62 -0.85 -19.24
CA PRO A 191 -23.33 -0.27 -18.10
C PRO A 191 -24.56 -1.06 -17.66
N ASP A 192 -25.29 -1.63 -18.61
CA ASP A 192 -26.57 -2.32 -18.36
C ASP A 192 -26.45 -3.86 -18.36
N HIS A 193 -25.23 -4.39 -18.39
CA HIS A 193 -25.00 -5.83 -18.46
C HIS A 193 -25.24 -6.52 -17.09
N PRO A 194 -25.86 -7.71 -17.02
CA PRO A 194 -26.22 -8.37 -15.75
C PRO A 194 -25.03 -8.75 -14.87
N ARG A 195 -23.84 -8.96 -15.46
CA ARG A 195 -22.58 -9.20 -14.72
C ARG A 195 -21.89 -7.92 -14.21
N ARG A 196 -22.44 -6.74 -14.48
CA ARG A 196 -21.86 -5.45 -14.05
C ARG A 196 -21.74 -5.31 -12.53
N PRO A 197 -22.70 -5.78 -11.70
CA PRO A 197 -22.54 -5.77 -10.25
C PRO A 197 -21.35 -6.60 -9.77
N LEU A 198 -21.12 -7.78 -10.37
CA LEU A 198 -19.97 -8.64 -10.03
C LEU A 198 -18.64 -7.92 -10.31
N PHE A 199 -18.51 -7.31 -11.49
CA PHE A 199 -17.35 -6.48 -11.81
C PHE A 199 -17.17 -5.34 -10.81
N ASN A 200 -18.24 -4.59 -10.51
CA ASN A 200 -18.16 -3.44 -9.61
C ASN A 200 -17.74 -3.87 -8.19
N TRP A 201 -18.22 -5.01 -7.69
CA TRP A 201 -17.86 -5.54 -6.38
C TRP A 201 -16.40 -6.01 -6.37
N GLY A 202 -15.99 -6.82 -7.34
CA GLY A 202 -14.61 -7.30 -7.44
C GLY A 202 -13.60 -6.14 -7.56
N HIS A 203 -13.85 -5.20 -8.48
CA HIS A 203 -12.99 -4.02 -8.67
C HIS A 203 -12.89 -3.17 -7.39
N ARG A 204 -14.02 -2.94 -6.70
CA ARG A 204 -14.03 -2.18 -5.44
C ARG A 204 -13.25 -2.91 -4.33
N THR A 205 -13.48 -4.21 -4.16
CA THR A 205 -12.86 -5.00 -3.09
C THR A 205 -11.35 -5.10 -3.28
N LEU A 206 -10.90 -5.44 -4.49
CA LEU A 206 -9.45 -5.52 -4.79
C LEU A 206 -8.78 -4.15 -4.66
N GLY A 207 -9.43 -3.08 -5.10
CA GLY A 207 -8.93 -1.71 -4.92
C GLY A 207 -8.80 -1.33 -3.44
N LEU A 208 -9.78 -1.68 -2.61
CA LEU A 208 -9.75 -1.42 -1.17
C LEU A 208 -8.65 -2.22 -0.45
N ILE A 209 -8.47 -3.49 -0.79
CA ILE A 209 -7.38 -4.31 -0.23
C ILE A 209 -6.03 -3.72 -0.64
N GLY A 210 -5.88 -3.33 -1.91
CA GLY A 210 -4.65 -2.72 -2.42
C GLY A 210 -4.24 -1.47 -1.66
N ILE A 211 -5.17 -0.54 -1.42
CA ILE A 211 -4.85 0.69 -0.67
C ILE A 211 -4.53 0.40 0.80
N ILE A 212 -5.22 -0.54 1.46
CA ILE A 212 -4.91 -0.96 2.85
C ILE A 212 -3.49 -1.50 2.93
N PHE A 213 -3.09 -2.35 1.99
CA PHE A 213 -1.74 -2.93 1.96
C PHE A 213 -0.68 -1.87 1.71
N ALA A 214 -0.96 -0.90 0.84
CA ALA A 214 -0.09 0.25 0.62
C ALA A 214 0.07 1.11 1.89
N PHE A 215 -1.01 1.35 2.65
CA PHE A 215 -0.93 2.01 3.95
C PHE A 215 -0.03 1.25 4.92
N ILE A 216 -0.21 -0.06 5.06
CA ILE A 216 0.62 -0.89 5.95
C ILE A 216 2.11 -0.80 5.54
N ALA A 217 2.41 -0.98 4.25
CA ALA A 217 3.77 -0.88 3.73
C ALA A 217 4.40 0.51 4.00
N ALA A 218 3.64 1.58 3.79
CA ALA A 218 4.10 2.95 4.05
C ALA A 218 4.37 3.20 5.55
N PHE A 219 3.49 2.75 6.44
CA PHE A 219 3.68 2.89 7.88
C PHE A 219 4.93 2.15 8.38
N ILE A 220 5.20 0.95 7.83
CA ILE A 220 6.43 0.22 8.13
C ILE A 220 7.64 1.02 7.66
N ALA A 221 7.63 1.54 6.43
CA ALA A 221 8.74 2.32 5.89
C ALA A 221 9.00 3.59 6.72
N ILE A 222 7.96 4.34 7.07
CA ILE A 222 8.07 5.57 7.87
C ILE A 222 8.72 5.28 9.24
N ASN A 223 8.29 4.21 9.91
CA ASN A 223 8.68 3.94 11.30
C ASN A 223 9.96 3.12 11.45
N LYS A 224 10.34 2.35 10.43
CA LYS A 224 11.41 1.34 10.53
C LYS A 224 12.59 1.59 9.61
N PHE A 225 12.46 2.47 8.61
CA PHE A 225 13.58 2.80 7.74
C PHE A 225 14.25 4.10 8.20
N HIS A 226 15.58 4.10 8.15
CA HIS A 226 16.41 5.25 8.50
C HIS A 226 16.45 6.29 7.37
N LEU A 227 15.28 6.76 6.92
CA LEU A 227 15.15 7.77 5.87
C LEU A 227 15.18 9.20 6.45
N TRP A 228 14.79 9.33 7.71
CA TRP A 228 14.58 10.57 8.46
C TRP A 228 15.45 10.58 9.71
N SER A 229 15.73 11.77 10.24
CA SER A 229 16.40 11.93 11.55
C SER A 229 15.52 11.49 12.72
N ASN A 230 14.20 11.75 12.63
CA ASN A 230 13.19 11.28 13.57
C ASN A 230 11.94 10.79 12.80
N SER A 231 11.43 9.60 13.15
CA SER A 231 10.20 9.03 12.59
C SER A 231 8.91 9.59 13.20
N ASP A 232 8.97 10.31 14.32
CA ASP A 232 7.78 10.80 15.04
C ASP A 232 6.96 11.76 14.19
N THR A 233 7.59 12.78 13.60
CA THR A 233 6.92 13.76 12.74
C THR A 233 6.22 13.11 11.54
N PRO A 234 6.89 12.30 10.69
CA PRO A 234 6.22 11.68 9.55
C PRO A 234 5.13 10.69 9.97
N THR A 235 5.30 10.00 11.11
CA THR A 235 4.25 9.15 11.69
C THR A 235 3.04 9.95 12.12
N ILE A 236 3.22 11.07 12.84
CA ILE A 236 2.13 11.95 13.25
C ILE A 236 1.38 12.50 12.03
N LEU A 237 2.10 12.96 11.00
CA LEU A 237 1.50 13.43 9.75
C LEU A 237 0.66 12.33 9.07
N ALA A 238 1.18 11.10 9.02
CA ALA A 238 0.45 9.96 8.45
C ALA A 238 -0.81 9.60 9.25
N ILE A 239 -0.75 9.67 10.58
CA ILE A 239 -1.91 9.45 11.47
C ILE A 239 -2.97 10.55 11.28
N ILE A 240 -2.56 11.82 11.25
CA ILE A 240 -3.48 12.96 11.00
C ILE A 240 -4.17 12.80 9.65
N TYR A 241 -3.41 12.45 8.60
CA TYR A 241 -3.97 12.18 7.28
C TYR A 241 -4.99 11.04 7.32
N LEU A 242 -4.67 9.91 7.97
CA LEU A 242 -5.58 8.77 8.07
C LEU A 242 -6.85 9.12 8.84
N ILE A 243 -6.73 9.79 10.00
CA ILE A 243 -7.88 10.19 10.82
C ILE A 243 -8.76 11.18 10.06
N SER A 244 -8.17 12.22 9.45
CA SER A 244 -8.94 13.21 8.68
C SER A 244 -9.67 12.59 7.49
N ALA A 245 -9.04 11.65 6.78
CA ALA A 245 -9.68 10.86 5.72
C ALA A 245 -10.88 10.06 6.25
N ILE A 246 -10.70 9.33 7.36
CA ILE A 246 -11.76 8.52 7.97
C ILE A 246 -12.92 9.39 8.45
N VAL A 247 -12.63 10.47 9.18
CA VAL A 247 -13.64 11.41 9.67
C VAL A 247 -14.44 12.00 8.52
N LEU A 248 -13.78 12.42 7.44
CA LEU A 248 -14.44 12.97 6.26
C LEU A 248 -15.32 11.91 5.56
N ILE A 249 -14.84 10.69 5.41
CA ILE A 249 -15.64 9.58 4.87
C ILE A 249 -16.88 9.37 5.73
N ILE A 250 -16.73 9.25 7.05
CA ILE A 250 -17.85 9.04 7.98
C ILE A 250 -18.85 10.19 7.87
N ALA A 251 -18.39 11.44 7.86
CA ALA A 251 -19.25 12.61 7.73
C ALA A 251 -20.07 12.58 6.42
N LEU A 252 -19.43 12.25 5.29
CA LEU A 252 -20.09 12.17 3.99
C LEU A 252 -21.04 10.97 3.90
N GLU A 253 -20.74 9.85 4.55
CA GLU A 253 -21.64 8.69 4.63
C GLU A 253 -22.85 8.97 5.52
N ILE A 254 -22.66 9.63 6.66
CA ILE A 254 -23.77 10.08 7.53
C ILE A 254 -24.68 11.05 6.75
N PHE A 255 -24.10 12.00 6.01
CA PHE A 255 -24.85 12.92 5.16
C PHE A 255 -25.65 12.15 4.09
N THR A 256 -25.00 11.22 3.39
CA THR A 256 -25.63 10.39 2.34
C THR A 256 -26.76 9.53 2.91
N PHE A 257 -26.54 8.90 4.06
CA PHE A 257 -27.54 8.06 4.72
C PHE A 257 -28.73 8.88 5.22
N SER A 258 -28.47 10.01 5.87
CA SER A 258 -29.51 10.94 6.35
C SER A 258 -30.38 11.44 5.20
N ARG A 259 -29.76 11.77 4.08
CA ARG A 259 -30.44 12.15 2.83
C ARG A 259 -31.32 11.02 2.29
N LEU A 260 -30.79 9.80 2.16
CA LEU A 260 -31.55 8.65 1.68
C LEU A 260 -32.75 8.34 2.59
N ARG A 261 -32.57 8.47 3.91
CA ARG A 261 -33.64 8.32 4.88
C ARG A 261 -34.73 9.38 4.70
N ASN A 262 -34.36 10.65 4.55
CA ASN A 262 -35.32 11.74 4.37
C ASN A 262 -36.11 11.59 3.06
N ARG A 263 -35.44 11.23 1.96
CA ARG A 263 -36.10 10.96 0.67
C ARG A 263 -37.12 9.82 0.76
N ARG A 264 -36.78 8.74 1.48
CA ARG A 264 -37.73 7.63 1.73
C ARG A 264 -38.94 8.07 2.55
N LYS A 265 -38.73 8.91 3.58
CA LYS A 265 -39.83 9.44 4.41
C LYS A 265 -40.79 10.32 3.58
N VAL A 266 -40.26 11.24 2.78
CA VAL A 266 -41.07 12.10 1.90
C VAL A 266 -41.82 11.26 0.86
N ALA A 267 -41.16 10.31 0.21
CA ALA A 267 -41.79 9.43 -0.77
C ALA A 267 -42.90 8.57 -0.15
N LEU A 268 -42.75 8.13 1.10
CA LEU A 268 -43.79 7.41 1.83
C LEU A 268 -44.97 8.32 2.20
N SER A 269 -44.70 9.55 2.68
CA SER A 269 -45.74 10.55 2.97
C SER A 269 -46.59 10.82 1.74
N ASN A 270 -45.94 11.14 0.61
CA ASN A 270 -46.66 11.45 -0.63
C ASN A 270 -47.53 10.28 -1.12
N ARG A 271 -47.10 9.02 -0.92
CA ARG A 271 -47.89 7.84 -1.26
C ARG A 271 -49.12 7.68 -0.38
N LEU A 272 -48.99 7.98 0.92
CA LEU A 272 -50.12 7.95 1.86
C LEU A 272 -51.11 9.06 1.50
N ASP A 273 -50.64 10.27 1.23
CA ASP A 273 -51.47 11.41 0.85
C ASP A 273 -52.21 11.15 -0.47
N THR A 274 -51.52 10.67 -1.51
CA THR A 274 -52.16 10.33 -2.80
C THR A 274 -53.21 9.23 -2.64
N GLY A 275 -52.98 8.25 -1.75
CA GLY A 275 -53.95 7.21 -1.43
C GLY A 275 -55.21 7.76 -0.74
N MET A 276 -55.07 8.80 0.09
CA MET A 276 -56.20 9.50 0.72
C MET A 276 -56.89 10.49 -0.23
N GLU A 277 -56.15 11.06 -1.19
CA GLU A 277 -56.65 12.10 -2.10
C GLU A 277 -57.43 11.54 -3.30
N LEU A 278 -57.23 10.27 -3.67
CA LEU A 278 -58.12 9.54 -4.59
C LEU A 278 -59.59 9.49 -4.12
N GLN A 279 -59.87 9.87 -2.87
CA GLN A 279 -61.20 9.97 -2.28
C GLN A 279 -61.81 11.39 -2.38
N ARG A 280 -61.10 12.39 -2.91
CA ARG A 280 -61.57 13.79 -2.97
C ARG A 280 -61.26 14.42 -4.35
N PRO A 281 -62.19 15.13 -5.01
CA PRO A 281 -61.90 15.78 -6.30
C PRO A 281 -60.92 16.94 -6.07
N SER A 282 -59.77 16.93 -6.73
CA SER A 282 -58.70 17.92 -6.55
C SER A 282 -58.79 19.08 -7.55
N LYS A 283 -58.55 20.29 -7.05
CA LYS A 283 -58.35 21.51 -7.85
C LYS A 283 -56.86 21.84 -7.77
N TYR A 284 -56.06 21.34 -8.71
CA TYR A 284 -54.62 21.55 -8.73
C TYR A 284 -54.32 22.96 -9.30
N SER A 285 -53.66 23.82 -8.50
CA SER A 285 -53.26 25.17 -8.91
C SER A 285 -51.81 25.18 -9.40
N GLU A 286 -51.55 25.80 -10.56
CA GLU A 286 -50.22 25.88 -11.20
C GLU A 286 -49.14 26.48 -10.26
N ASP A 287 -49.50 27.45 -9.41
CA ASP A 287 -48.56 28.07 -8.46
C ASP A 287 -47.92 27.10 -7.46
N GLY A 288 -48.65 26.04 -7.06
CA GLY A 288 -48.14 25.02 -6.14
C GLY A 288 -47.16 24.04 -6.81
N PHE A 289 -47.29 23.84 -8.11
CA PHE A 289 -46.40 23.00 -8.90
C PHE A 289 -45.01 23.63 -8.97
N ASP A 290 -44.93 24.91 -9.34
CA ASP A 290 -43.67 25.64 -9.51
C ASP A 290 -42.87 25.72 -8.21
N GLN A 291 -43.54 26.01 -7.09
CA GLN A 291 -42.88 26.07 -5.78
C GLN A 291 -42.30 24.71 -5.36
N SER A 292 -43.02 23.61 -5.61
CA SER A 292 -42.52 22.26 -5.30
C SER A 292 -41.29 21.89 -6.14
N HIS A 293 -41.30 22.30 -7.41
CA HIS A 293 -40.24 22.03 -8.36
C HIS A 293 -38.96 22.82 -8.02
N GLU A 294 -39.11 24.05 -7.55
CA GLU A 294 -38.00 24.89 -7.11
C GLU A 294 -37.32 24.35 -5.84
N ILE A 295 -38.10 23.97 -4.82
CA ILE A 295 -37.59 23.36 -3.57
C ILE A 295 -36.80 22.07 -3.87
N HIS A 296 -37.34 21.22 -4.75
CA HIS A 296 -36.66 20.00 -5.19
C HIS A 296 -35.32 20.30 -5.88
N ARG A 297 -35.29 21.31 -6.76
CA ARG A 297 -34.09 21.74 -7.48
C ARG A 297 -33.02 22.30 -6.54
N GLU A 298 -33.43 23.12 -5.57
CA GLU A 298 -32.54 23.70 -4.57
C GLU A 298 -31.91 22.61 -3.69
N GLY A 299 -32.70 21.64 -3.24
CA GLY A 299 -32.23 20.48 -2.48
C GLY A 299 -31.21 19.64 -3.27
N GLU A 300 -31.46 19.38 -4.55
CA GLU A 300 -30.51 18.68 -5.43
C GLU A 300 -29.20 19.47 -5.60
N SER A 301 -29.27 20.79 -5.72
CA SER A 301 -28.09 21.66 -5.83
C SER A 301 -27.22 21.60 -4.56
N LYS A 302 -27.84 21.73 -3.38
CA LYS A 302 -27.15 21.62 -2.08
C LYS A 302 -26.47 20.25 -1.92
N ASP A 303 -27.15 19.18 -2.29
CA ASP A 303 -26.60 17.81 -2.25
C ASP A 303 -25.35 17.66 -3.12
N LYS A 304 -25.35 18.23 -4.33
CA LYS A 304 -24.19 18.22 -5.23
C LYS A 304 -23.02 18.99 -4.62
N LEU A 305 -23.31 20.16 -4.06
CA LEU A 305 -22.30 21.02 -3.46
C LEU A 305 -21.58 20.36 -2.28
N VAL A 306 -22.31 19.69 -1.38
CA VAL A 306 -21.69 18.97 -0.25
C VAL A 306 -20.71 17.89 -0.72
N ASN A 307 -21.09 17.11 -1.74
CA ASN A 307 -20.22 16.07 -2.29
C ASN A 307 -18.98 16.63 -3.01
N ILE A 308 -19.15 17.73 -3.76
CA ILE A 308 -18.05 18.42 -4.43
C ILE A 308 -17.08 19.00 -3.39
N ASN A 309 -17.60 19.70 -2.37
CA ASN A 309 -16.79 20.28 -1.31
C ASN A 309 -16.05 19.19 -0.54
N GLY A 310 -16.71 18.08 -0.20
CA GLY A 310 -16.06 16.93 0.44
C GLY A 310 -14.93 16.35 -0.41
N PHE A 311 -15.12 16.22 -1.71
CA PHE A 311 -14.07 15.79 -2.63
C PHE A 311 -12.89 16.79 -2.67
N LEU A 312 -13.16 18.10 -2.73
CA LEU A 312 -12.14 19.13 -2.77
C LEU A 312 -11.33 19.17 -1.47
N ILE A 313 -12.01 19.13 -0.32
CA ILE A 313 -11.36 19.06 1.00
C ILE A 313 -10.42 17.85 1.06
N PHE A 314 -10.93 16.66 0.71
CA PHE A 314 -10.10 15.45 0.69
C PHE A 314 -8.88 15.60 -0.22
N SER A 315 -9.07 16.17 -1.41
CA SER A 315 -8.00 16.35 -2.40
C SER A 315 -6.93 17.31 -1.89
N VAL A 316 -7.32 18.44 -1.31
CA VAL A 316 -6.40 19.41 -0.71
C VAL A 316 -5.64 18.78 0.46
N THR A 317 -6.32 18.08 1.36
CA THR A 317 -5.68 17.38 2.48
C THR A 317 -4.68 16.32 1.99
N SER A 318 -5.03 15.55 0.96
CA SER A 318 -4.15 14.54 0.37
C SER A 318 -2.90 15.16 -0.25
N ILE A 319 -3.06 16.25 -1.01
CA ILE A 319 -1.94 16.98 -1.63
C ILE A 319 -1.06 17.60 -0.53
N ALA A 320 -1.66 18.25 0.46
CA ALA A 320 -0.92 18.85 1.58
C ALA A 320 -0.11 17.80 2.36
N PHE A 321 -0.71 16.63 2.63
CA PHE A 321 -0.01 15.51 3.27
C PHE A 321 1.22 15.07 2.46
N VAL A 322 1.06 14.83 1.15
CA VAL A 322 2.17 14.42 0.28
C VAL A 322 3.25 15.50 0.24
N VAL A 323 2.89 16.77 0.11
CA VAL A 323 3.85 17.90 0.08
C VAL A 323 4.60 18.00 1.41
N LEU A 324 3.92 18.02 2.54
CA LEU A 324 4.54 18.14 3.86
C LEU A 324 5.49 16.96 4.14
N LEU A 325 5.07 15.74 3.82
CA LEU A 325 5.91 14.56 4.03
C LEU A 325 7.12 14.54 3.08
N THR A 326 6.97 15.07 1.86
CA THR A 326 8.08 15.21 0.90
C THR A 326 9.09 16.25 1.38
N LEU A 327 8.63 17.41 1.85
CA LEU A 327 9.50 18.45 2.40
C LEU A 327 10.24 17.99 3.66
N TYR A 328 9.72 16.99 4.37
CA TYR A 328 10.40 16.38 5.50
C TYR A 328 11.40 15.28 5.09
N LEU A 329 11.21 14.66 3.92
CA LEU A 329 12.09 13.59 3.40
C LEU A 329 13.41 14.12 2.82
N PHE A 330 13.41 15.36 2.33
CA PHE A 330 14.51 15.99 1.60
C PHE A 330 15.02 17.24 2.32
#